data_AF-A0A8H4PPC4-F1
#
_entry.id   AF-A0A8H4PPC4-F1
#
_cell.length_a   1.000
_cell.length_b   1.000
_cell.length_c   1.000
_cell.angle_alpha   90.00
_cell.angle_beta   90.00
_cell.angle_gamma   90.00
#
_symmetry.space_group_name_H-M   'P 1'
#
loop_
_entity.id
_entity.type
_entity.pdbx_description
1 polymer ?
#
loop_
_entity_poly.entity_id
_entity_poly.type
_entity_poly.pdbx_seq_one_letter_code
_entity_poly.pdbx_strand_id
1 'polypeptide(L)'
;MPSTNGSSKHYVYAKSTSGTFPVSTLCGRCSGLVTKPKYHKNMDLGTKKVVLDKTILLEQADAVELVMGEEITLMNWGNAFVRDVTRRDKDGPVTNMLLELHLQGDVKKTRKVTWLATTAHNLVPVDMVSFDHLITKAKLDKADVLEECLTPQTEFRDEAFADCNVAELEPGAVVQFERKGYYVLDGQRLADGGSRMVFFNVPSGRA
;
A
#
# COMPACT_ATOMS: atom_id res chain seq x y z
N MET A 1 21.55 10.36 16.43
CA MET A 1 20.56 9.75 15.53
C MET A 1 20.44 8.28 15.92
N PRO A 2 19.26 7.77 16.28
CA PRO A 2 19.11 6.34 16.56
C PRO A 2 19.33 5.57 15.25
N SER A 3 20.19 4.57 15.30
CA SER A 3 20.47 3.67 14.19
C SER A 3 19.16 3.01 13.72
N THR A 4 18.80 3.17 12.45
CA THR A 4 17.63 2.55 11.81
C THR A 4 17.78 1.04 11.57
N ASN A 5 18.85 0.42 12.06
CA ASN A 5 19.14 -1.00 11.86
C ASN A 5 18.30 -1.98 12.69
N GLY A 6 17.31 -1.46 13.44
CA GLY A 6 16.35 -2.26 14.19
C GLY A 6 14.89 -1.84 13.98
N SER A 7 14.58 -0.97 13.01
CA SER A 7 13.19 -0.54 12.76
C SER A 7 12.33 -1.75 12.42
N SER A 8 11.35 -2.02 13.28
CA SER A 8 10.35 -3.08 13.13
C SER A 8 9.79 -3.05 11.71
N LYS A 9 10.18 -4.04 10.88
CA LYS A 9 9.68 -4.16 9.51
C LYS A 9 8.25 -4.68 9.57
N HIS A 10 7.31 -3.81 9.90
CA HIS A 10 5.89 -4.09 9.86
C HIS A 10 5.40 -3.80 8.44
N TYR A 11 5.19 -4.85 7.65
CA TYR A 11 4.65 -4.71 6.29
C TYR A 11 3.13 -4.58 6.37
N VAL A 12 2.63 -3.45 5.88
CA VAL A 12 1.21 -3.16 5.71
C VAL A 12 0.93 -2.88 4.24
N TYR A 13 -0.30 -3.14 3.81
CA TYR A 13 -0.76 -2.91 2.47
C TYR A 13 -1.62 -1.65 2.47
N ALA A 14 -1.36 -0.76 1.51
CA ALA A 14 -2.20 0.40 1.25
C ALA A 14 -2.52 0.52 -0.24
N LYS A 15 -3.71 1.04 -0.57
CA LYS A 15 -4.20 1.28 -1.92
C LYS A 15 -4.69 2.71 -2.04
N SER A 16 -4.10 3.49 -2.94
CA SER A 16 -4.44 4.92 -3.14
C SER A 16 -5.85 5.08 -3.67
N THR A 17 -6.63 6.01 -3.11
CA THR A 17 -7.99 6.37 -3.55
C THR A 17 -7.99 7.31 -4.76
N SER A 18 -6.81 7.75 -5.22
CA SER A 18 -6.70 8.54 -6.45
C SER A 18 -6.94 7.65 -7.68
N GLY A 19 -8.18 7.62 -8.17
CA GLY A 19 -8.57 6.92 -9.40
C GLY A 19 -9.62 5.82 -9.23
N THR A 20 -9.76 4.97 -10.25
CA THR A 20 -10.66 3.80 -10.18
C THR A 20 -9.90 2.62 -9.59
N PHE A 21 -10.47 1.95 -8.58
CA PHE A 21 -9.91 0.70 -8.09
C PHE A 21 -10.39 -0.48 -8.95
N PRO A 22 -9.49 -1.32 -9.47
CA PRO A 22 -9.85 -2.62 -9.98
C PRO A 22 -10.43 -3.47 -8.85
N VAL A 23 -11.74 -3.69 -8.87
CA VAL A 23 -12.41 -4.59 -7.94
C VAL A 23 -12.25 -6.00 -8.48
N SER A 24 -11.56 -6.86 -7.74
CA SER A 24 -11.30 -8.23 -8.16
C SER A 24 -12.18 -9.19 -7.37
N THR A 25 -12.92 -10.04 -8.06
CA THR A 25 -13.73 -11.10 -7.45
C THR A 25 -12.99 -12.43 -7.54
N LEU A 26 -12.89 -13.13 -6.41
CA LEU A 26 -12.31 -14.46 -6.31
C LEU A 26 -13.40 -15.53 -6.39
N CYS A 27 -13.24 -16.46 -7.32
CA CYS A 27 -14.09 -17.65 -7.40
C CYS A 27 -13.82 -18.61 -6.22
N GLY A 28 -14.87 -19.02 -5.50
CA GLY A 28 -14.81 -20.04 -4.44
C GLY A 28 -15.21 -19.57 -3.04
N ARG A 29 -15.00 -20.43 -2.02
CA ARG A 29 -15.04 -20.03 -0.60
C ARG A 29 -13.67 -19.52 -0.20
N CYS A 30 -13.58 -18.21 0.04
CA CYS A 30 -12.30 -17.53 0.24
C CYS A 30 -12.36 -16.45 1.34
N SER A 31 -13.42 -16.40 2.14
CA SER A 31 -13.51 -15.47 3.29
C SER A 31 -12.91 -16.09 4.55
N GLY A 32 -12.16 -15.30 5.31
CA GLY A 32 -11.56 -15.75 6.57
C GLY A 32 -10.53 -14.77 7.13
N LEU A 33 -9.98 -15.11 8.29
CA LEU A 33 -8.90 -14.36 8.93
C LEU A 33 -7.72 -15.32 9.13
N VAL A 34 -6.55 -14.96 8.59
CA VAL A 34 -5.33 -15.74 8.79
C VAL A 34 -4.24 -14.89 9.43
N THR A 35 -3.43 -15.53 10.26
CA THR A 35 -2.32 -14.87 10.95
C THR A 35 -1.01 -15.20 10.22
N LYS A 36 -0.21 -14.18 9.92
CA LYS A 36 1.08 -14.32 9.23
C LYS A 36 2.18 -13.58 9.99
N PRO A 37 3.46 -14.00 9.92
CA PRO A 37 4.55 -13.23 10.51
C PRO A 37 4.57 -11.80 9.95
N LYS A 38 4.87 -10.81 10.79
CA LYS A 38 5.06 -9.42 10.32
C LYS A 38 6.22 -9.36 9.31
N TYR A 39 7.30 -10.09 9.58
CA TYR A 39 8.44 -10.22 8.69
C TYR A 39 8.95 -11.66 8.64
N HIS A 40 9.01 -12.23 7.44
CA HIS A 40 9.34 -13.65 7.25
C HIS A 40 10.76 -14.01 7.68
N LYS A 41 11.67 -13.02 7.78
CA LYS A 41 13.05 -13.23 8.24
C LYS A 41 13.26 -12.95 9.73
N ASN A 42 12.26 -12.43 10.43
CA ASN A 42 12.34 -12.19 11.87
C ASN A 42 10.98 -12.45 12.53
N MET A 43 10.85 -13.61 13.17
CA MET A 43 9.61 -14.04 13.83
C MET A 43 9.37 -13.31 15.17
N ASP A 44 10.40 -12.72 15.78
CA ASP A 44 10.29 -12.01 17.06
C ASP A 44 9.49 -10.71 16.94
N LEU A 45 9.32 -10.21 15.72
CA LEU A 45 8.44 -9.07 15.43
C LEU A 45 6.94 -9.41 15.56
N GLY A 46 6.61 -10.69 15.81
CA GLY A 46 5.26 -11.16 15.99
C GLY A 46 4.51 -11.33 14.67
N THR A 47 3.19 -11.26 14.75
CA THR A 47 2.29 -11.59 13.65
C THR A 47 1.36 -10.44 13.29
N LYS A 48 0.80 -10.53 12.09
CA LYS A 48 -0.22 -9.64 11.55
C LYS A 48 -1.43 -10.44 11.08
N LYS A 49 -2.57 -9.78 11.07
CA LYS A 49 -3.84 -10.26 10.56
C LYS A 49 -3.88 -10.07 9.04
N VAL A 50 -4.32 -11.08 8.29
CA VAL A 50 -4.60 -10.97 6.86
C VAL A 50 -6.05 -11.40 6.66
N VAL A 51 -6.87 -10.42 6.29
CA VAL A 51 -8.30 -10.64 6.04
C VAL A 51 -8.45 -11.13 4.60
N LEU A 52 -8.97 -12.35 4.46
CA LEU A 52 -9.30 -12.95 3.19
C LEU A 52 -10.78 -12.66 2.89
N ASP A 53 -11.09 -12.24 1.67
CA ASP A 53 -12.47 -12.05 1.23
C ASP A 53 -12.66 -12.33 -0.26
N LYS A 54 -13.90 -12.60 -0.69
CA LYS A 54 -14.26 -12.79 -2.10
C LYS A 54 -13.93 -11.56 -2.94
N THR A 55 -13.99 -10.37 -2.36
CA THR A 55 -13.75 -9.14 -3.09
C THR A 55 -12.50 -8.45 -2.55
N ILE A 56 -11.56 -8.17 -3.45
CA ILE A 56 -10.28 -7.52 -3.12
C ILE A 56 -10.00 -6.34 -4.03
N LEU A 57 -9.23 -5.38 -3.53
CA LEU A 57 -8.67 -4.25 -4.27
C LEU A 57 -7.24 -4.56 -4.69
N LEU A 58 -6.94 -4.29 -5.95
CA LEU A 58 -5.57 -4.29 -6.50
C LEU A 58 -5.16 -2.86 -6.83
N GLU A 59 -3.85 -2.63 -6.95
CA GLU A 59 -3.38 -1.33 -7.49
C GLU A 59 -3.67 -1.28 -8.99
N GLN A 60 -4.05 -0.11 -9.50
CA GLN A 60 -4.30 0.06 -10.93
C GLN A 60 -3.04 -0.27 -11.74
N ALA A 61 -1.86 0.13 -11.27
CA ALA A 61 -0.58 -0.13 -11.90
C ALA A 61 -0.27 -1.63 -12.04
N ASP A 62 -0.73 -2.46 -11.10
CA ASP A 62 -0.58 -3.91 -11.24
C ASP A 62 -1.64 -4.48 -12.18
N ALA A 63 -2.90 -4.09 -11.99
CA ALA A 63 -4.01 -4.66 -12.73
C ALA A 63 -3.93 -4.42 -14.25
N VAL A 64 -3.40 -3.27 -14.69
CA VAL A 64 -3.25 -2.98 -16.13
C VAL A 64 -2.26 -3.90 -16.84
N GLU A 65 -1.29 -4.45 -16.11
CA GLU A 65 -0.24 -5.32 -16.63
C GLU A 65 -0.64 -6.81 -16.58
N LEU A 66 -1.76 -7.15 -15.92
CA LEU A 66 -2.24 -8.52 -15.83
C LEU A 66 -2.98 -8.91 -17.11
N VAL A 67 -2.75 -10.15 -17.55
CA VAL A 67 -3.39 -10.70 -18.74
C VAL A 67 -4.20 -11.95 -18.42
N MET A 68 -5.23 -12.21 -19.22
CA MET A 68 -6.06 -13.41 -19.08
C MET A 68 -5.22 -14.68 -19.20
N GLY A 69 -5.44 -15.64 -18.30
CA GLY A 69 -4.71 -16.90 -18.20
C GLY A 69 -3.42 -16.83 -17.39
N GLU A 70 -2.95 -15.64 -17.02
CA GLU A 70 -1.75 -15.47 -16.21
C GLU A 70 -1.94 -16.00 -14.78
N GLU A 71 -0.90 -16.64 -14.23
CA GLU A 71 -0.85 -17.04 -12.82
C GLU A 71 -0.07 -16.00 -12.02
N ILE A 72 -0.69 -15.49 -10.95
CA ILE A 72 -0.11 -14.47 -10.07
C ILE A 72 -0.07 -14.98 -8.63
N THR A 73 0.86 -14.46 -7.82
CA THR A 73 0.87 -14.64 -6.37
C THR A 73 0.19 -13.47 -5.68
N LEU A 74 -0.90 -13.74 -5.00
CA LEU A 74 -1.49 -12.84 -4.01
C LEU A 74 -0.66 -12.92 -2.73
N MET A 75 0.03 -11.83 -2.39
CA MET A 75 0.97 -11.80 -1.26
C MET A 75 0.31 -12.26 0.05
N ASN A 76 0.99 -13.15 0.77
CA ASN A 76 0.51 -13.77 2.02
C ASN A 76 -0.81 -14.57 1.92
N TRP A 77 -1.30 -14.87 0.70
CA TRP A 77 -2.47 -15.72 0.46
C TRP A 77 -2.10 -16.99 -0.31
N GLY A 78 -1.61 -16.86 -1.55
CA GLY A 78 -1.36 -17.97 -2.46
C GLY A 78 -1.46 -17.55 -3.92
N ASN A 79 -1.39 -18.50 -4.85
CA ASN A 79 -1.52 -18.20 -6.27
C ASN A 79 -3.00 -18.09 -6.70
N ALA A 80 -3.24 -17.35 -7.77
CA ALA A 80 -4.52 -17.26 -8.46
C ALA A 80 -4.30 -17.10 -9.96
N PHE A 81 -5.24 -17.63 -10.76
CA PHE A 81 -5.30 -17.38 -12.19
C PHE A 81 -6.16 -16.17 -12.49
N VAL A 82 -5.72 -15.34 -13.42
CA VAL A 82 -6.53 -14.28 -14.01
C VAL A 82 -7.47 -14.92 -15.02
N ARG A 83 -8.77 -14.86 -14.76
CA ARG A 83 -9.82 -15.44 -15.63
C ARG A 83 -10.49 -14.42 -16.51
N ASP A 84 -10.60 -13.18 -16.04
CA ASP A 84 -11.14 -12.08 -16.83
C ASP A 84 -10.56 -10.73 -16.37
N VAL A 85 -10.45 -9.80 -17.31
CA VAL A 85 -10.01 -8.42 -17.08
C VAL A 85 -10.95 -7.48 -17.82
N THR A 86 -11.82 -6.80 -17.08
CA THR A 86 -12.76 -5.82 -17.62
C THR A 86 -12.15 -4.41 -17.53
N ARG A 87 -12.20 -3.66 -18.64
CA ARG A 87 -11.76 -2.26 -18.72
C ARG A 87 -12.94 -1.34 -19.04
N ARG A 88 -12.82 -0.06 -18.66
CA ARG A 88 -13.84 0.95 -18.98
C ARG A 88 -13.96 1.15 -20.50
N ASP A 89 -12.84 1.15 -21.20
CA ASP A 89 -12.72 1.23 -22.64
C ASP A 89 -11.47 0.43 -23.09
N LYS A 90 -11.17 0.39 -24.40
CA LYS A 90 -10.14 -0.49 -24.98
C LYS A 90 -8.76 -0.34 -24.33
N ASP A 91 -8.39 0.88 -23.95
CA ASP A 91 -7.06 1.21 -23.41
C ASP A 91 -7.16 1.88 -22.01
N GLY A 92 -8.36 1.91 -21.46
CA GLY A 92 -8.70 2.61 -20.23
C GLY A 92 -8.39 1.80 -18.97
N PRO A 93 -8.73 2.38 -17.80
CA PRO A 93 -8.48 1.72 -16.53
C PRO A 93 -9.25 0.41 -16.43
N VAL A 94 -8.58 -0.59 -15.86
CA VAL A 94 -9.21 -1.84 -15.41
C VAL A 94 -10.22 -1.51 -14.32
N THR A 95 -11.46 -1.94 -14.50
CA THR A 95 -12.55 -1.69 -13.55
C THR A 95 -12.83 -2.93 -12.70
N ASN A 96 -12.79 -4.12 -13.31
CA ASN A 96 -13.02 -5.37 -12.63
C ASN A 96 -12.07 -6.47 -13.12
N MET A 97 -11.80 -7.44 -12.25
CA MET A 97 -11.12 -8.68 -12.64
C MET A 97 -11.75 -9.89 -11.99
N LEU A 98 -11.72 -11.01 -12.70
CA LEU A 98 -12.09 -12.31 -12.15
C LEU A 98 -10.83 -13.11 -11.88
N LEU A 99 -10.66 -13.54 -10.63
CA LEU A 99 -9.53 -14.35 -10.19
C LEU A 99 -10.02 -15.71 -9.71
N GLU A 100 -9.24 -16.77 -9.98
CA GLU A 100 -9.52 -18.11 -9.47
C GLU A 100 -8.35 -18.61 -8.63
N LEU A 101 -8.60 -18.94 -7.36
CA LEU A 101 -7.56 -19.40 -6.45
C LEU A 101 -6.94 -20.73 -6.91
N HIS A 102 -5.62 -20.78 -6.91
CA HIS A 102 -4.81 -21.95 -7.20
C HIS A 102 -3.75 -22.15 -6.11
N LEU A 103 -4.19 -22.60 -4.93
CA LEU A 103 -3.29 -22.68 -3.75
C LEU A 103 -2.16 -23.73 -3.87
N GLN A 104 -2.19 -24.57 -4.89
CA GLN A 104 -1.13 -25.54 -5.21
C GLN A 104 -0.02 -24.94 -6.10
N GLY A 105 -0.19 -23.70 -6.56
CA GLY A 105 0.77 -23.01 -7.41
C GLY A 105 2.11 -22.70 -6.73
N ASP A 106 3.13 -22.42 -7.54
CA ASP A 106 4.48 -22.10 -7.07
C ASP A 106 4.66 -20.58 -6.96
N VAL A 107 4.65 -20.05 -5.73
CA VAL A 107 4.82 -18.63 -5.42
C VAL A 107 6.19 -18.05 -5.82
N LYS A 108 7.16 -18.89 -6.19
CA LYS A 108 8.49 -18.46 -6.64
C LYS A 108 8.55 -18.19 -8.14
N LYS A 109 7.62 -18.77 -8.91
CA LYS A 109 7.61 -18.70 -10.38
C LYS A 109 6.67 -17.63 -10.93
N THR A 110 5.83 -17.05 -10.09
CA THR A 110 4.81 -16.09 -10.49
C THR A 110 5.09 -14.71 -9.94
N ARG A 111 4.58 -13.69 -10.66
CA ARG A 111 4.68 -12.31 -10.21
C ARG A 111 3.84 -12.09 -8.96
N LYS A 112 4.33 -11.24 -8.06
CA LYS A 112 3.68 -10.97 -6.76
C LYS A 112 2.92 -9.66 -6.80
N VAL A 113 1.66 -9.69 -6.39
CA VAL A 113 0.81 -8.51 -6.29
C VAL A 113 0.34 -8.31 -4.84
N THR A 114 0.21 -7.05 -4.44
CA THR A 114 -0.37 -6.69 -3.13
C THR A 114 -1.88 -6.49 -3.30
N TRP A 115 -2.66 -6.75 -2.27
CA TRP A 115 -4.11 -6.71 -2.34
C TRP A 115 -4.72 -6.34 -0.98
N LEU A 116 -5.97 -5.86 -0.97
CA LEU A 116 -6.74 -5.59 0.25
C LEU A 116 -8.15 -6.16 0.13
N ALA A 117 -8.62 -6.93 1.11
CA ALA A 117 -10.04 -7.31 1.17
C ALA A 117 -10.93 -6.09 1.37
N THR A 118 -12.07 -6.03 0.67
CA THR A 118 -13.00 -4.88 0.70
C THR A 118 -13.92 -4.84 1.92
N THR A 119 -13.66 -5.66 2.93
CA THR A 119 -14.48 -5.69 4.14
C THR A 119 -14.25 -4.41 4.96
N ALA A 120 -15.33 -3.79 5.47
CA ALA A 120 -15.27 -2.48 6.12
C ALA A 120 -14.24 -2.38 7.27
N HIS A 121 -14.04 -3.45 8.05
CA HIS A 121 -13.06 -3.47 9.14
C HIS A 121 -11.60 -3.63 8.68
N ASN A 122 -11.35 -3.85 7.38
CA ASN A 122 -10.03 -4.02 6.77
C ASN A 122 -9.63 -2.85 5.85
N LEU A 123 -10.51 -1.87 5.66
CA LEU A 123 -10.25 -0.67 4.88
C LEU A 123 -10.13 0.53 5.81
N VAL A 124 -8.97 0.69 6.44
CA VAL A 124 -8.69 1.81 7.34
C VAL A 124 -8.29 3.04 6.50
N PRO A 125 -9.00 4.17 6.60
CA PRO A 125 -8.63 5.39 5.88
C PRO A 125 -7.30 5.95 6.40
N VAL A 126 -6.35 6.18 5.48
CA VAL A 126 -5.05 6.75 5.79
C VAL A 126 -4.65 7.85 4.80
N ASP A 127 -3.80 8.75 5.24
CA ASP A 127 -3.09 9.69 4.40
C ASP A 127 -1.62 9.34 4.40
N MET A 128 -1.07 9.10 3.22
CA MET A 128 0.37 8.96 3.02
C MET A 128 0.91 10.31 2.56
N VAL A 129 1.66 10.98 3.43
CA VAL A 129 2.20 12.30 3.16
C VAL A 129 3.68 12.18 2.79
N SER A 130 4.07 12.76 1.67
CA SER A 130 5.47 12.94 1.29
C SER A 130 5.83 14.41 1.28
N PHE A 131 7.12 14.67 1.47
CA PHE A 131 7.66 16.03 1.52
C PHE A 131 8.75 16.23 0.48
N ASP A 132 8.78 17.42 -0.12
CA ASP A 132 9.87 17.89 -0.98
C ASP A 132 10.92 18.67 -0.18
N HIS A 133 12.00 19.05 -0.85
CA HIS A 133 12.95 20.01 -0.35
C HIS A 133 12.30 21.36 -0.09
N LEU A 134 12.63 21.99 1.05
CA LEU A 134 12.13 23.31 1.44
C LEU A 134 12.63 24.43 0.53
N ILE A 135 13.79 24.23 -0.11
CA ILE A 135 14.41 25.18 -1.01
C ILE A 135 14.67 24.55 -2.37
N THR A 136 14.58 25.37 -3.42
CA THR A 136 14.78 24.95 -4.81
C THR A 136 16.26 24.85 -5.21
N LYS A 137 17.16 25.41 -4.38
CA LYS A 137 18.61 25.41 -4.60
C LYS A 137 19.33 24.43 -3.67
N ALA A 138 20.35 23.76 -4.19
CA ALA A 138 21.22 22.90 -3.38
C ALA A 138 22.04 23.69 -2.33
N LYS A 139 22.34 24.95 -2.61
CA LYS A 139 23.05 25.87 -1.71
C LYS A 139 22.59 27.30 -1.98
N LEU A 140 22.39 28.07 -0.91
CA LEU A 140 22.12 29.51 -0.99
C LEU A 140 23.42 30.29 -0.98
N ASP A 141 23.51 31.30 -1.85
CA ASP A 141 24.61 32.27 -1.88
C ASP A 141 24.26 33.53 -1.09
N LYS A 142 25.28 34.34 -0.77
CA LYS A 142 25.09 35.58 0.04
C LYS A 142 24.18 36.62 -0.62
N ALA A 143 24.01 36.55 -1.93
CA ALA A 143 23.17 37.45 -2.70
C ALA A 143 21.73 36.93 -2.87
N ASP A 144 21.45 35.70 -2.45
CA ASP A 144 20.12 35.10 -2.60
C ASP A 144 19.14 35.66 -1.56
N VAL A 145 17.92 35.91 -2.02
CA VAL A 145 16.75 36.18 -1.16
C VAL A 145 16.09 34.84 -0.85
N LEU A 146 15.99 34.49 0.44
CA LEU A 146 15.50 33.18 0.87
C LEU A 146 14.08 32.90 0.37
N GLU A 147 13.22 33.90 0.46
CA GLU A 147 11.81 33.84 0.08
C GLU A 147 11.62 33.50 -1.40
N GLU A 148 12.55 33.96 -2.25
CA GLU A 148 12.55 33.65 -3.70
C GLU A 148 13.06 32.23 -3.99
N CYS A 149 13.73 31.60 -3.02
CA CYS A 149 14.29 30.26 -3.14
C CYS A 149 13.42 29.17 -2.48
N LEU A 150 12.30 29.53 -1.84
CA LEU A 150 11.39 28.57 -1.22
C LEU A 150 10.65 27.74 -2.27
N THR A 151 10.52 26.43 -2.00
CA THR A 151 9.71 25.54 -2.84
C THR A 151 8.22 25.85 -2.60
N PRO A 152 7.43 26.18 -3.64
CA PRO A 152 6.03 26.59 -3.48
C PRO A 152 5.12 25.51 -2.88
N GLN A 153 5.40 24.25 -3.20
CA GLN A 153 4.66 23.09 -2.69
C GLN A 153 5.65 22.06 -2.18
N THR A 154 5.69 21.88 -0.86
CA THR A 154 6.59 20.95 -0.19
C THR A 154 5.89 19.74 0.40
N GLU A 155 4.55 19.71 0.39
CA GLU A 155 3.76 18.63 0.96
C GLU A 155 2.83 18.05 -0.11
N PHE A 156 2.81 16.73 -0.20
CA PHE A 156 1.92 15.98 -1.07
C PHE A 156 1.20 14.92 -0.24
N ARG A 157 -0.13 14.86 -0.34
CA ARG A 157 -0.96 13.88 0.35
C ARG A 157 -1.57 12.92 -0.65
N ASP A 158 -1.35 11.64 -0.42
CA ASP A 158 -2.02 10.55 -1.12
C ASP A 158 -3.00 9.88 -0.15
N GLU A 159 -4.29 10.06 -0.41
CA GLU A 159 -5.34 9.37 0.35
C GLU A 159 -5.37 7.89 -0.04
N ALA A 160 -5.48 7.00 0.94
CA ALA A 160 -5.47 5.56 0.71
C ALA A 160 -6.34 4.80 1.72
N PHE A 161 -6.60 3.53 1.42
CA PHE A 161 -7.02 2.54 2.39
C PHE A 161 -5.86 1.65 2.78
N ALA A 162 -5.66 1.40 4.06
CA ALA A 162 -4.70 0.44 4.59
C ALA A 162 -5.39 -0.74 5.27
N ASP A 163 -4.69 -1.86 5.39
CA ASP A 163 -5.19 -3.04 6.10
C ASP A 163 -5.43 -2.78 7.60
N CYS A 164 -6.24 -3.62 8.25
CA CYS A 164 -6.64 -3.42 9.65
C CYS A 164 -5.49 -3.33 10.66
N ASN A 165 -4.27 -3.79 10.32
CA ASN A 165 -3.15 -3.80 11.27
C ASN A 165 -2.64 -2.39 11.57
N VAL A 166 -2.98 -1.37 10.77
CA VAL A 166 -2.60 0.02 11.10
C VAL A 166 -3.44 0.62 12.22
N ALA A 167 -4.66 0.12 12.45
CA ALA A 167 -5.59 0.71 13.41
C ALA A 167 -5.14 0.55 14.88
N GLU A 168 -4.28 -0.43 15.15
CA GLU A 168 -3.73 -0.72 16.48
C GLU A 168 -2.37 -0.02 16.71
N LEU A 169 -1.94 0.86 15.80
CA LEU A 169 -0.66 1.55 15.90
C LEU A 169 -0.76 2.84 16.71
N GLU A 170 0.28 3.09 17.50
CA GLU A 170 0.47 4.33 18.24
C GLU A 170 1.33 5.34 17.46
N PRO A 171 1.12 6.66 17.63
CA PRO A 171 1.98 7.69 17.08
C PRO A 171 3.47 7.43 17.32
N GLY A 172 4.29 7.68 16.30
CA GLY A 172 5.70 7.31 16.25
C GLY A 172 5.99 5.90 15.73
N ALA A 173 4.97 5.05 15.54
CA ALA A 173 5.17 3.73 14.94
C ALA A 173 5.66 3.84 13.49
N VAL A 174 6.74 3.13 13.17
CA VAL A 174 7.28 3.05 11.81
C VAL A 174 6.78 1.78 11.14
N VAL A 175 6.24 1.92 9.93
CA VAL A 175 5.73 0.83 9.10
C VAL A 175 6.32 0.91 7.70
N GLN A 176 6.30 -0.22 6.99
CA GLN A 176 6.61 -0.29 5.58
C GLN A 176 5.32 -0.56 4.81
N PHE A 177 4.83 0.43 4.07
CA PHE A 177 3.82 0.18 3.06
C PHE A 177 4.48 -0.54 1.88
N GLU A 178 4.09 -1.79 1.65
CA GLU A 178 4.70 -2.63 0.62
C GLU A 178 4.64 -1.94 -0.75
N ARG A 179 5.80 -1.82 -1.42
CA ARG A 179 5.99 -1.10 -2.70
C ARG A 179 5.71 0.42 -2.67
N LYS A 180 5.48 1.03 -1.50
CA LYS A 180 5.34 2.50 -1.36
C LYS A 180 6.47 3.14 -0.54
N GLY A 181 7.01 2.43 0.46
CA GLY A 181 8.17 2.90 1.24
C GLY A 181 7.98 2.77 2.75
N TYR A 182 8.86 3.44 3.51
CA TYR A 182 8.76 3.52 4.96
C TYR A 182 8.00 4.77 5.37
N TYR A 183 7.16 4.63 6.38
CA TYR A 183 6.34 5.72 6.89
C TYR A 183 6.28 5.66 8.40
N VAL A 184 6.18 6.83 9.04
CA VAL A 184 5.94 6.97 10.47
C VAL A 184 4.52 7.48 10.69
N LEU A 185 3.79 6.86 11.62
CA LEU A 185 2.48 7.36 12.05
C LEU A 185 2.68 8.66 12.83
N ASP A 186 2.18 9.77 12.31
CA ASP A 186 2.20 11.07 13.00
C ASP A 186 1.02 11.18 13.98
N GLY A 187 -0.18 10.83 13.50
CA GLY A 187 -1.39 10.92 14.30
C GLY A 187 -2.64 10.65 13.48
N GLN A 188 -3.71 11.37 13.80
CA GLN A 188 -4.98 11.30 13.09
C GLN A 188 -5.46 12.71 12.74
N ARG A 189 -6.11 12.85 11.58
CA ARG A 189 -6.84 14.06 11.22
C ARG A 189 -8.31 13.76 10.99
N LEU A 190 -9.15 14.75 11.27
CA LEU A 190 -10.54 14.73 10.82
C LEU A 190 -10.58 15.07 9.33
N ALA A 191 -11.40 14.31 8.60
CA ALA A 191 -11.69 14.55 7.19
C ALA A 191 -13.17 14.26 6.92
N ASP A 192 -13.64 14.60 5.74
CA ASP A 192 -14.97 14.23 5.28
C ASP A 192 -15.08 12.69 5.25
N GLY A 193 -16.07 12.15 5.96
CA GLY A 193 -16.26 10.71 6.10
C GLY A 193 -15.53 10.04 7.28
N GLY A 194 -14.80 10.79 8.12
CA GLY A 194 -14.31 10.29 9.41
C GLY A 194 -12.84 10.61 9.71
N SER A 195 -12.30 9.95 10.75
CA SER A 195 -10.89 10.07 11.13
C SER A 195 -10.00 9.30 10.14
N ARG A 196 -8.90 9.93 9.72
CA ARG A 196 -7.88 9.33 8.86
C ARG A 196 -6.54 9.32 9.59
N MET A 197 -5.85 8.20 9.57
CA MET A 197 -4.50 8.11 10.15
C MET A 197 -3.48 8.76 9.21
N VAL A 198 -2.60 9.60 9.74
CA VAL A 198 -1.63 10.35 8.93
C VAL A 198 -0.25 9.73 9.07
N PHE A 199 0.31 9.33 7.93
CA PHE A 199 1.61 8.68 7.83
C PHE A 199 2.58 9.55 7.04
N PHE A 200 3.69 9.94 7.65
CA PHE A 200 4.74 10.71 6.99
C PHE A 200 5.79 9.78 6.39
N ASN A 201 6.10 9.97 5.11
CA ASN A 201 7.13 9.23 4.41
C ASN A 201 8.49 9.46 5.08
N VAL A 202 9.20 8.36 5.35
CA VAL A 202 10.56 8.37 5.85
C VAL A 202 11.49 8.23 4.65
N PRO A 203 12.26 9.28 4.29
CA PRO A 203 13.14 9.24 3.14
C PRO A 203 14.17 8.11 3.30
N SER A 204 14.20 7.19 2.33
CA SER A 204 15.10 6.03 2.38
C SER A 204 16.49 6.30 1.82
N GLY A 205 16.74 7.52 1.31
CA GLY A 205 18.02 7.93 0.71
C GLY A 205 18.35 7.22 -0.61
N ARG A 206 17.45 6.39 -1.16
CA ARG A 206 17.56 5.83 -2.50
C ARG A 206 16.76 6.71 -3.45
N ALA A 207 17.49 7.52 -4.21
CA ALA A 207 17.01 8.17 -5.43
C ALA A 207 17.04 7.18 -6.59
#